data_AF-A0A348Y9B4-F1
#
_entry.id   AF-A0A348Y9B4-F1
#
_cell.length_a   1.000
_cell.length_b   1.000
_cell.length_c   1.000
_cell.angle_alpha   90.00
_cell.angle_beta   90.00
_cell.angle_gamma   90.00
#
_symmetry.space_group_name_H-M   'P 1'
#
loop_
_entity.id
_entity.type
_entity.pdbx_description
1 polymer ?
#
loop_
_entity_poly.entity_id
_entity_poly.type
_entity_poly.pdbx_seq_one_letter_code
_entity_poly.pdbx_strand_id
1 'polypeptide(L)'
;MRKPNLSNTKHAKVLAPAKDLATLEAELAEQENSLEGNLEDTVLRLSDYLSAVDMVIKQTFNHRVWVKAEIRNLSSKGGHYYFELAEKDDDGKVIASCRGNLWRFKAARVLAKFERATGMPLDRDLTVLLKVSAGFHAQYGFSLTIEDIDPSYTLGDLARQYAEMVDRLAGEGLLHLNQQLPIPFDIEHVLVIAPEKAAGLGDFQADA
;
A
#
# COMPACT_ATOMS: atom_id res chain seq x y z
N MET A 1 -8.62 -75.73 46.97
CA MET A 1 -7.83 -74.62 47.54
C MET A 1 -7.92 -73.40 46.63
N ARG A 2 -8.67 -72.36 47.03
CA ARG A 2 -8.61 -71.00 46.44
C ARG A 2 -8.75 -70.01 47.59
N LYS A 3 -7.77 -69.11 47.72
CA LYS A 3 -7.68 -68.09 48.79
C LYS A 3 -8.74 -67.00 48.59
N PRO A 4 -9.25 -66.37 49.66
CA PRO A 4 -10.06 -65.15 49.55
C PRO A 4 -9.15 -63.95 49.29
N ASN A 5 -9.54 -63.06 48.38
CA ASN A 5 -8.84 -61.79 48.15
C ASN A 5 -9.70 -60.64 48.69
N LEU A 6 -9.22 -60.02 49.78
CA LEU A 6 -9.73 -58.79 50.35
C LEU A 6 -8.96 -57.62 49.75
N SER A 7 -9.65 -56.73 49.04
CA SER A 7 -9.29 -55.31 48.97
C SER A 7 -10.40 -54.53 48.28
N ASN A 8 -11.34 -54.03 49.08
CA ASN A 8 -12.22 -52.95 48.66
C ASN A 8 -11.78 -51.70 49.44
N THR A 9 -10.99 -50.84 48.80
CA THR A 9 -10.58 -49.55 49.38
C THR A 9 -11.23 -48.45 48.56
N LYS A 10 -12.19 -47.76 49.18
CA LYS A 10 -12.86 -46.57 48.64
C LYS A 10 -11.81 -45.49 48.37
N HIS A 11 -11.59 -45.10 47.12
CA HIS A 11 -10.87 -43.86 46.81
C HIS A 11 -11.81 -42.67 47.00
N ALA A 12 -11.62 -41.93 48.09
CA ALA A 12 -12.18 -40.59 48.23
C ALA A 12 -11.48 -39.68 47.21
N LYS A 13 -12.25 -38.99 46.37
CA LYS A 13 -11.74 -37.98 45.43
C LYS A 13 -11.37 -36.73 46.25
N VAL A 14 -10.09 -36.59 46.58
CA VAL A 14 -9.54 -35.36 47.16
C VAL A 14 -9.53 -34.30 46.05
N LEU A 15 -10.36 -33.27 46.20
CA LEU A 15 -10.25 -32.05 45.38
C LEU A 15 -8.96 -31.34 45.80
N ALA A 16 -8.09 -31.05 44.83
CA ALA A 16 -6.91 -30.23 45.06
C ALA A 16 -7.32 -28.85 45.61
N PRO A 17 -6.55 -28.26 46.53
CA PRO A 17 -6.85 -26.93 47.04
C PRO A 17 -6.85 -25.90 45.89
N ALA A 18 -7.68 -24.86 46.02
CA ALA A 18 -7.70 -23.76 45.07
C ALA A 18 -6.31 -23.11 44.99
N LYS A 19 -5.76 -23.00 43.78
CA LYS A 19 -4.52 -22.25 43.53
C LYS A 19 -4.77 -20.78 43.89
N ASP A 20 -3.85 -20.18 44.62
CA ASP A 20 -3.90 -18.75 44.94
C ASP A 20 -3.78 -17.93 43.65
N LEU A 21 -4.42 -16.77 43.60
CA LEU A 21 -4.45 -15.89 42.41
C LEU A 21 -3.03 -15.55 41.97
N ALA A 22 -2.12 -15.31 42.91
CA ALA A 22 -0.70 -15.07 42.64
C ALA A 22 0.01 -16.27 42.00
N THR A 23 -0.44 -17.50 42.28
CA THR A 23 0.09 -18.73 41.65
C THR A 23 -0.46 -18.89 40.23
N LEU A 24 -1.74 -18.53 40.02
CA LEU A 24 -2.34 -18.49 38.67
C LEU A 24 -1.71 -17.39 37.82
N GLU A 25 -1.47 -16.21 38.39
CA GLU A 25 -0.80 -15.08 37.73
C GLU A 25 0.64 -15.41 37.38
N ALA A 26 1.38 -16.08 38.29
CA ALA A 26 2.74 -16.56 38.02
C ALA A 26 2.78 -17.67 36.96
N GLU A 27 1.84 -18.62 36.98
CA GLU A 27 1.74 -19.67 35.96
C GLU A 27 1.31 -19.12 34.59
N LEU A 28 0.45 -18.09 34.55
CA LEU A 28 0.07 -17.39 33.31
C LEU A 28 1.22 -16.55 32.75
N ALA A 29 2.00 -15.89 33.61
CA ALA A 29 3.21 -15.18 33.23
C ALA A 29 4.32 -16.13 32.76
N GLU A 30 4.48 -17.30 33.38
CA GLU A 30 5.37 -18.36 32.88
C GLU A 30 4.89 -18.95 31.55
N GLN A 31 3.58 -19.04 31.31
CA GLN A 31 3.03 -19.44 30.01
C GLN A 31 3.31 -18.40 28.92
N GLU A 32 3.14 -17.10 29.19
CA GLU A 32 3.51 -16.03 28.26
C GLU A 32 5.02 -16.04 27.96
N ASN A 33 5.87 -16.24 28.97
CA ASN A 33 7.32 -16.26 28.81
C ASN A 33 7.84 -17.56 28.14
N SER A 34 7.12 -18.67 28.24
CA SER A 34 7.44 -19.94 27.55
C SER A 34 7.10 -19.95 26.06
N LEU A 35 6.31 -18.99 25.58
CA LEU A 35 6.06 -18.76 24.15
C LEU A 35 7.11 -17.84 23.51
N GLU A 36 7.77 -17.00 24.30
CA GLU A 36 8.83 -16.08 23.83
C GLU A 36 10.25 -16.65 23.98
N GLY A 37 10.43 -17.83 24.60
CA GLY A 37 11.70 -18.53 24.71
C GLY A 37 11.87 -19.73 23.77
N ASN A 38 12.84 -19.63 22.84
CA ASN A 38 13.41 -20.66 21.91
C ASN A 38 12.96 -20.70 20.44
N LEU A 39 12.70 -19.55 19.80
CA LEU A 39 12.81 -19.46 18.33
C LEU A 39 14.19 -19.03 17.84
N GLU A 40 15.01 -18.38 18.68
CA GLU A 40 16.32 -17.82 18.28
C GLU A 40 17.30 -18.90 17.79
N ASP A 41 17.25 -20.12 18.35
CA ASP A 41 18.11 -21.25 17.96
C ASP A 41 17.41 -22.29 17.04
N THR A 42 16.18 -22.02 16.61
CA THR A 42 15.42 -22.97 15.78
C THR A 42 15.72 -22.79 14.29
N VAL A 43 16.21 -23.85 13.64
CA VAL A 43 16.42 -23.86 12.18
C VAL A 43 15.12 -24.20 11.46
N LEU A 44 14.56 -23.21 10.76
CA LEU A 44 13.37 -23.38 9.92
C LEU A 44 13.75 -23.38 8.44
N ARG A 45 12.94 -24.07 7.61
CA ARG A 45 13.03 -23.87 6.17
C ARG A 45 12.51 -22.48 5.84
N LEU A 46 13.09 -21.84 4.82
CA LEU A 46 12.62 -20.52 4.34
C LEU A 46 11.12 -20.54 4.02
N SER A 47 10.62 -21.62 3.42
CA SER A 47 9.19 -21.79 3.14
C SER A 47 8.31 -21.73 4.38
N ASP A 48 8.77 -22.32 5.48
CA ASP A 48 7.99 -22.46 6.71
C ASP A 48 7.94 -21.13 7.43
N TYR A 49 9.09 -20.43 7.51
CA TYR A 49 9.17 -19.08 8.08
C TYR A 49 8.30 -18.09 7.29
N LEU A 50 8.37 -18.10 5.95
CA LEU A 50 7.56 -17.21 5.12
C LEU A 50 6.06 -17.56 5.16
N SER A 51 5.71 -18.83 5.36
CA SER A 51 4.31 -19.24 5.57
C SER A 51 3.77 -18.74 6.89
N ALA A 52 4.59 -18.72 7.94
CA ALA A 52 4.22 -18.13 9.23
C ALA A 52 3.98 -16.61 9.11
N VAL A 53 4.86 -15.89 8.39
CA VAL A 53 4.66 -14.45 8.10
C VAL A 53 3.35 -14.20 7.34
N ASP A 54 3.06 -14.98 6.30
CA ASP A 54 1.80 -14.89 5.56
C ASP A 54 0.58 -15.15 6.46
N MET A 55 0.67 -16.12 7.36
CA MET A 55 -0.41 -16.43 8.31
C MET A 55 -0.70 -15.24 9.24
N VAL A 56 0.33 -14.61 9.80
CA VAL A 56 0.17 -13.43 10.65
C VAL A 56 -0.44 -12.27 9.87
N ILE A 57 0.03 -12.00 8.65
CA ILE A 57 -0.52 -10.93 7.80
C ILE A 57 -2.00 -11.19 7.51
N LYS A 58 -2.36 -12.42 7.11
CA LYS A 58 -3.75 -12.79 6.82
C LYS A 58 -4.66 -12.73 8.04
N GLN A 59 -4.17 -13.06 9.23
CA GLN A 59 -4.95 -13.01 10.46
C GLN A 59 -5.17 -11.56 10.92
N THR A 60 -4.11 -10.77 10.96
CA THR A 60 -4.13 -9.40 11.51
C THR A 60 -4.71 -8.38 10.52
N PHE A 61 -4.35 -8.49 9.24
CA PHE A 61 -4.76 -7.54 8.19
C PHE A 61 -5.81 -8.12 7.25
N ASN A 62 -6.79 -8.84 7.79
CA ASN A 62 -7.90 -9.44 7.02
C ASN A 62 -8.94 -8.44 6.49
N HIS A 63 -8.79 -7.15 6.80
CA HIS A 63 -9.72 -6.10 6.45
C HIS A 63 -9.18 -5.25 5.28
N ARG A 64 -10.07 -4.48 4.68
CA ARG A 64 -9.73 -3.54 3.60
C ARG A 64 -9.64 -2.13 4.15
N VAL A 65 -8.58 -1.42 3.80
CA VAL A 65 -8.35 -0.03 4.22
C VAL A 65 -8.15 0.87 3.01
N TRP A 66 -8.34 2.17 3.20
CA TRP A 66 -7.97 3.18 2.21
C TRP A 66 -6.57 3.67 2.50
N VAL A 67 -5.71 3.67 1.49
CA VAL A 67 -4.30 4.08 1.58
C VAL A 67 -4.03 5.12 0.51
N LYS A 68 -3.44 6.25 0.93
CA LYS A 68 -2.91 7.25 0.01
C LYS A 68 -1.54 6.79 -0.49
N ALA A 69 -1.32 6.82 -1.80
CA ALA A 69 -0.02 6.51 -2.39
C ALA A 69 0.14 7.21 -3.74
N GLU A 70 1.39 7.45 -4.13
CA GLU A 70 1.79 7.86 -5.48
C GLU A 70 2.07 6.61 -6.33
N ILE A 71 1.59 6.62 -7.58
CA ILE A 71 1.91 5.58 -8.56
C ILE A 71 3.26 5.89 -9.19
N ARG A 72 4.32 5.24 -8.71
CA ARG A 72 5.66 5.39 -9.29
C ARG A 72 5.78 4.70 -10.64
N ASN A 73 5.13 3.54 -10.79
CA ASN A 73 5.11 2.78 -12.02
C ASN A 73 3.79 2.03 -12.16
N LEU A 74 3.33 1.88 -13.41
CA LEU A 74 2.13 1.16 -13.78
C LEU A 74 2.40 0.30 -15.01
N SER A 75 2.17 -0.99 -14.90
CA SER A 75 2.28 -1.93 -16.02
C SER A 75 1.07 -2.85 -16.09
N SER A 76 0.82 -3.42 -17.27
CA SER A 76 -0.27 -4.37 -17.46
C SER A 76 0.19 -5.63 -18.19
N LYS A 77 -0.33 -6.79 -17.77
CA LYS A 77 -0.08 -8.09 -18.41
C LYS A 77 -1.29 -9.00 -18.26
N GLY A 78 -1.81 -9.51 -19.38
CA GLY A 78 -2.96 -10.42 -19.37
C GLY A 78 -4.25 -9.81 -18.78
N GLY A 79 -4.38 -8.49 -18.80
CA GLY A 79 -5.50 -7.76 -18.19
C GLY A 79 -5.36 -7.51 -16.69
N HIS A 80 -4.26 -7.93 -16.07
CA HIS A 80 -3.88 -7.55 -14.70
C HIS A 80 -3.02 -6.29 -14.74
N TYR A 81 -3.12 -5.47 -13.70
CA TYR A 81 -2.32 -4.26 -13.54
C TYR A 81 -1.43 -4.41 -12.30
N TYR A 82 -0.17 -4.03 -12.46
CA TYR A 82 0.87 -4.09 -11.45
C TYR A 82 1.40 -2.68 -11.22
N PHE A 83 1.46 -2.30 -9.95
CA PHE A 83 1.78 -0.98 -9.47
C PHE A 83 3.07 -1.04 -8.65
N GLU A 84 3.91 -0.03 -8.81
CA GLU A 84 4.87 0.34 -7.78
C GLU A 84 4.34 1.58 -7.10
N LEU A 85 4.06 1.45 -5.81
CA LEU A 85 3.49 2.50 -4.98
C LEU A 85 4.60 3.11 -4.13
N ALA A 86 4.52 4.41 -3.92
CA ALA A 86 5.41 5.15 -3.04
C ALA A 86 4.64 6.17 -2.22
N GLU A 87 5.18 6.52 -1.05
CA GLU A 87 4.78 7.68 -0.27
C GLU A 87 6.01 8.55 -0.08
N LYS A 88 5.86 9.85 -0.31
CA LYS A 88 6.90 10.85 -0.09
C LYS A 88 6.50 11.74 1.08
N ASP A 89 7.49 12.15 1.87
CA ASP A 89 7.34 13.23 2.84
C ASP A 89 7.27 14.61 2.14
N ASP A 90 7.11 15.67 2.94
CA ASP A 90 7.01 17.04 2.44
C ASP A 90 8.30 17.52 1.74
N ASP A 91 9.45 16.91 2.06
CA ASP A 91 10.74 17.16 1.41
C ASP A 91 10.92 16.35 0.11
N GLY A 92 9.92 15.56 -0.28
CA GLY A 92 9.94 14.74 -1.50
C GLY A 92 10.71 13.43 -1.36
N LYS A 93 11.18 13.06 -0.17
CA LYS A 93 11.89 11.82 0.08
C LYS A 93 10.90 10.67 0.23
N VAL A 94 11.17 9.55 -0.45
CA VAL A 94 10.35 8.34 -0.35
C VAL A 94 10.51 7.72 1.04
N ILE A 95 9.41 7.67 1.81
CA ILE A 95 9.36 7.10 3.17
C ILE A 95 8.73 5.72 3.21
N ALA A 96 7.89 5.37 2.23
CA ALA A 96 7.32 4.03 2.09
C ALA A 96 7.24 3.63 0.61
N SER A 97 7.40 2.34 0.32
CA SER A 97 7.19 1.80 -1.01
C SER A 97 6.78 0.34 -0.96
N CYS A 98 5.86 -0.06 -1.83
CA CYS A 98 5.46 -1.46 -1.98
C CYS A 98 4.88 -1.72 -3.38
N ARG A 99 4.68 -3.01 -3.69
CA ARG A 99 3.98 -3.42 -4.91
C ARG A 99 2.47 -3.45 -4.69
N GLY A 100 1.71 -3.08 -5.71
CA GLY A 100 0.27 -3.20 -5.76
C GLY A 100 -0.19 -4.04 -6.95
N ASN A 101 -1.30 -4.77 -6.80
CA ASN A 101 -1.89 -5.61 -7.84
C ASN A 101 -3.37 -5.30 -7.98
N LEU A 102 -3.84 -5.03 -9.20
CA LEU A 102 -5.26 -4.93 -9.53
C LEU A 102 -5.61 -6.04 -10.51
N TRP A 103 -6.40 -7.00 -10.03
CA TRP A 103 -6.73 -8.18 -10.80
C TRP A 103 -7.73 -7.89 -11.91
N ARG A 104 -7.60 -8.58 -13.04
CA ARG A 104 -8.41 -8.41 -14.26
C ARG A 104 -9.91 -8.30 -14.01
N PHE A 105 -10.46 -9.13 -13.13
CA PHE A 105 -11.89 -9.16 -12.83
C PHE A 105 -12.41 -7.87 -12.15
N LYS A 106 -11.52 -7.06 -11.56
CA LYS A 106 -11.83 -5.73 -11.00
C LYS A 106 -11.31 -4.59 -11.86
N ALA A 107 -10.19 -4.80 -12.57
CA ALA A 107 -9.48 -3.77 -13.32
C ALA A 107 -10.40 -2.96 -14.25
N ALA A 108 -11.17 -3.64 -15.11
CA ALA A 108 -12.02 -2.97 -16.08
C ALA A 108 -13.02 -1.99 -15.43
N ARG A 109 -13.67 -2.41 -14.32
CA ARG A 109 -14.64 -1.56 -13.61
C ARG A 109 -13.95 -0.39 -12.92
N VAL A 110 -12.83 -0.66 -12.23
CA VAL A 110 -12.11 0.34 -11.42
C VAL A 110 -11.50 1.43 -12.31
N LEU A 111 -10.83 1.03 -13.40
CA LEU A 111 -10.23 1.96 -14.34
C LEU A 111 -11.27 2.78 -15.08
N ALA A 112 -12.35 2.15 -15.58
CA ALA A 112 -13.42 2.88 -16.24
C ALA A 112 -14.18 3.82 -15.29
N LYS A 113 -14.28 3.50 -13.99
CA LYS A 113 -14.82 4.40 -12.97
C LYS A 113 -13.91 5.62 -12.81
N PHE A 114 -12.60 5.39 -12.70
CA PHE A 114 -11.60 6.45 -12.54
C PHE A 114 -11.63 7.40 -13.74
N GLU A 115 -11.45 6.88 -14.94
CA GLU A 115 -11.36 7.67 -16.17
C GLU A 115 -12.63 8.47 -16.46
N ARG A 116 -13.82 7.91 -16.20
CA ARG A 116 -15.09 8.65 -16.36
C ARG A 116 -15.20 9.83 -15.41
N ALA A 117 -14.67 9.70 -14.19
CA ALA A 117 -14.76 10.74 -13.19
C ALA A 117 -13.68 11.81 -13.36
N THR A 118 -12.45 11.40 -13.68
CA THR A 118 -11.30 12.31 -13.79
C THR A 118 -11.10 12.88 -15.20
N GLY A 119 -11.67 12.24 -16.22
CA GLY A 119 -11.41 12.57 -17.63
C GLY A 119 -10.04 12.13 -18.15
N MET A 120 -9.26 11.42 -17.33
CA MET A 120 -7.90 10.97 -17.66
C MET A 120 -7.69 9.50 -17.27
N PRO A 121 -6.88 8.76 -18.03
CA PRO A 121 -6.51 7.40 -17.64
C PRO A 121 -5.71 7.42 -16.34
N LEU A 122 -5.74 6.29 -15.63
CA LEU A 122 -4.84 6.07 -14.50
C LEU A 122 -3.42 5.84 -15.05
N ASP A 123 -2.47 6.67 -14.64
CA ASP A 123 -1.07 6.59 -15.07
C ASP A 123 -0.12 6.84 -13.88
N ARG A 124 1.19 6.76 -14.14
CA ARG A 124 2.26 7.15 -13.20
C ARG A 124 2.16 8.61 -12.77
N ASP A 125 2.88 8.92 -11.69
CA ASP A 125 3.02 10.26 -11.10
C ASP A 125 1.69 10.85 -10.58
N LEU A 126 0.65 10.01 -10.46
CA LEU A 126 -0.61 10.37 -9.82
C LEU A 126 -0.63 9.97 -8.35
N THR A 127 -1.04 10.90 -7.49
CA THR A 127 -1.44 10.60 -6.11
C THR A 127 -2.87 10.08 -6.09
N VAL A 128 -3.06 8.90 -5.51
CA VAL A 128 -4.32 8.17 -5.52
C VAL A 128 -4.68 7.66 -4.14
N LEU A 129 -5.99 7.56 -3.89
CA LEU A 129 -6.53 6.90 -2.71
C LEU A 129 -7.05 5.52 -3.10
N LEU A 130 -6.38 4.49 -2.60
CA LEU A 130 -6.57 3.09 -3.00
C LEU A 130 -7.26 2.31 -1.88
N LYS A 131 -8.35 1.60 -2.20
CA LYS A 131 -8.92 0.61 -1.28
C LYS A 131 -8.17 -0.69 -1.45
N VAL A 132 -7.45 -1.12 -0.43
CA VAL A 132 -6.50 -2.23 -0.51
C VAL A 132 -6.69 -3.27 0.59
N SER A 133 -6.22 -4.48 0.34
CA SER A 133 -5.96 -5.50 1.35
C SER A 133 -4.49 -5.93 1.28
N ALA A 134 -3.89 -6.19 2.44
CA ALA A 134 -2.53 -6.70 2.52
C ALA A 134 -2.45 -8.16 2.09
N GLY A 135 -1.35 -8.53 1.43
CA GLY A 135 -1.06 -9.91 1.07
C GLY A 135 0.43 -10.19 1.06
N PHE A 136 0.78 -11.44 1.29
CA PHE A 136 2.16 -11.90 1.26
C PHE A 136 2.26 -13.18 0.44
N HIS A 137 3.35 -13.31 -0.30
CA HIS A 137 3.64 -14.54 -1.04
C HIS A 137 5.10 -14.91 -0.84
N ALA A 138 5.39 -16.17 -0.52
CA ALA A 138 6.75 -16.62 -0.19
C ALA A 138 7.78 -16.33 -1.30
N GLN A 139 7.37 -16.32 -2.58
CA GLN A 139 8.29 -16.01 -3.69
C GLN A 139 8.34 -14.53 -4.09
N TYR A 140 7.27 -13.77 -3.85
CA TYR A 140 7.11 -12.42 -4.40
C TYR A 140 7.13 -11.32 -3.33
N GLY A 141 7.07 -11.69 -2.06
CA GLY A 141 7.05 -10.80 -0.91
C GLY A 141 5.68 -10.18 -0.65
N PHE A 142 5.73 -9.04 0.04
CA PHE A 142 4.55 -8.25 0.41
C PHE A 142 3.98 -7.51 -0.80
N SER A 143 2.65 -7.47 -0.90
CA SER A 143 1.95 -6.65 -1.89
C SER A 143 0.57 -6.23 -1.39
N LEU A 144 0.07 -5.14 -1.95
CA LEU A 144 -1.31 -4.70 -1.77
C LEU A 144 -2.18 -5.21 -2.91
N THR A 145 -3.30 -5.83 -2.59
CA THR A 145 -4.35 -6.09 -3.59
C THR A 145 -5.30 -4.91 -3.61
N ILE A 146 -5.39 -4.24 -4.76
CA ILE A 146 -6.23 -3.07 -5.01
C ILE A 146 -7.63 -3.54 -5.38
N GLU A 147 -8.62 -3.00 -4.68
CA GLU A 147 -10.03 -3.35 -4.81
C GLU A 147 -10.87 -2.25 -5.44
N ASP A 148 -10.51 -0.99 -5.16
CA ASP A 148 -11.13 0.20 -5.73
C ASP A 148 -10.16 1.39 -5.66
N ILE A 149 -10.45 2.43 -6.45
CA ILE A 149 -9.72 3.69 -6.46
C ILE A 149 -10.76 4.80 -6.31
N ASP A 150 -10.48 5.78 -5.46
CA ASP A 150 -11.33 6.97 -5.31
C ASP A 150 -10.86 8.08 -6.27
N PRO A 151 -11.60 8.37 -7.36
CA PRO A 151 -11.22 9.42 -8.29
C PRO A 151 -11.40 10.83 -7.71
N SER A 152 -12.29 11.02 -6.73
CA SER A 152 -12.54 12.34 -6.13
C SER A 152 -11.32 12.85 -5.39
N TYR A 153 -10.54 11.95 -4.78
CA TYR A 153 -9.28 12.29 -4.13
C TYR A 153 -8.27 12.87 -5.13
N THR A 154 -8.01 12.18 -6.24
CA THR A 154 -7.04 12.61 -7.26
C THR A 154 -7.46 13.94 -7.90
N LEU A 155 -8.76 14.13 -8.18
CA LEU A 155 -9.27 15.41 -8.68
C LEU A 155 -9.04 16.55 -7.69
N GLY A 156 -9.33 16.31 -6.40
CA GLY A 156 -9.09 17.29 -5.35
C GLY A 156 -7.62 17.64 -5.20
N ASP A 157 -6.74 16.64 -5.27
CA ASP A 157 -5.28 16.85 -5.17
C ASP A 157 -4.77 17.66 -6.37
N LEU A 158 -5.20 17.35 -7.58
CA LEU A 158 -4.84 18.12 -8.78
C LEU A 158 -5.35 19.57 -8.72
N ALA A 159 -6.60 19.77 -8.30
CA ALA A 159 -7.16 21.11 -8.14
C ALA A 159 -6.37 21.94 -7.11
N ARG A 160 -5.97 21.30 -6.01
CA ARG A 160 -5.13 21.92 -4.97
C ARG A 160 -3.75 22.29 -5.52
N GLN A 161 -3.06 21.35 -6.16
CA GLN A 161 -1.73 21.60 -6.75
C GLN A 161 -1.78 22.73 -7.80
N TYR A 162 -2.83 22.78 -8.60
CA TYR A 162 -3.04 23.86 -9.57
C TYR A 162 -3.21 25.21 -8.87
N ALA A 163 -4.04 25.30 -7.82
CA ALA A 163 -4.24 26.53 -7.06
C ALA A 163 -2.94 27.01 -6.40
N GLU A 164 -2.18 26.11 -5.77
CA GLU A 164 -0.87 26.41 -5.16
C GLU A 164 0.13 26.93 -6.20
N MET A 165 0.15 26.33 -7.40
CA MET A 165 0.98 26.79 -8.51
C MET A 165 0.60 28.21 -8.95
N VAL A 166 -0.69 28.49 -9.12
CA VAL A 166 -1.18 29.82 -9.52
C VAL A 166 -0.85 30.87 -8.46
N ASP A 167 -1.12 30.57 -7.18
CA ASP A 167 -0.84 31.48 -6.07
C ASP A 167 0.65 31.82 -5.97
N ARG A 168 1.52 30.83 -6.14
CA ARG A 168 2.97 31.03 -6.17
C ARG A 168 3.39 31.93 -7.33
N LEU A 169 2.92 31.64 -8.54
CA LEU A 169 3.24 32.45 -9.73
C LEU A 169 2.69 33.88 -9.63
N ALA A 170 1.54 34.07 -8.98
CA ALA A 170 0.97 35.38 -8.70
C ALA A 170 1.80 36.15 -7.66
N GLY A 171 2.19 35.50 -6.56
CA GLY A 171 3.03 36.08 -5.52
C GLY A 171 4.43 36.46 -6.00
N GLU A 172 5.00 35.69 -6.93
CA GLU A 172 6.25 36.01 -7.62
C GLU A 172 6.08 37.04 -8.76
N GLY A 173 4.85 37.47 -9.07
CA GLY A 173 4.55 38.41 -10.15
C GLY A 173 4.76 37.85 -11.56
N LEU A 174 4.94 36.53 -11.69
CA LEU A 174 5.24 35.85 -12.96
C LEU A 174 3.99 35.54 -13.78
N LEU A 175 2.82 35.44 -13.15
CA LEU A 175 1.59 34.94 -13.79
C LEU A 175 1.20 35.70 -15.06
N HIS A 176 1.41 37.02 -15.10
CA HIS A 176 1.04 37.88 -16.22
C HIS A 176 2.25 38.50 -16.94
N LEU A 177 3.49 38.15 -16.54
CA LEU A 177 4.69 38.82 -17.00
C LEU A 177 4.84 38.78 -18.53
N ASN A 178 4.64 37.61 -19.13
CA ASN A 178 4.71 37.44 -20.59
C ASN A 178 3.59 38.16 -21.34
N GLN A 179 2.39 38.29 -20.74
CA GLN A 179 1.25 38.97 -21.36
C GLN A 179 1.45 40.49 -21.47
N GLN A 180 2.36 41.05 -20.68
CA GLN A 180 2.67 42.49 -20.70
C GLN A 180 3.69 42.87 -21.78
N LEU A 181 4.33 41.89 -22.43
CA LEU A 181 5.26 42.16 -23.52
C LEU A 181 4.49 42.61 -24.78
N PRO A 182 5.02 43.59 -25.53
CA PRO A 182 4.43 43.97 -26.81
C PRO A 182 4.47 42.77 -27.77
N ILE A 183 3.40 42.60 -28.55
CA ILE A 183 3.33 41.56 -29.58
C ILE A 183 4.48 41.82 -30.58
N PRO A 184 5.37 40.84 -30.83
CA PRO A 184 6.45 41.01 -31.80
C PRO A 184 5.85 41.21 -33.20
N PHE A 185 6.35 42.21 -33.93
CA PHE A 185 5.88 42.49 -35.30
C PHE A 185 6.50 41.53 -36.32
N ASP A 186 7.62 40.90 -35.97
CA ASP A 186 8.37 39.95 -36.78
C ASP A 186 8.98 38.88 -35.85
N ILE A 187 8.88 37.60 -36.22
CA ILE A 187 9.34 36.46 -35.42
C ILE A 187 10.50 35.80 -36.16
N GLU A 188 11.72 36.16 -35.78
CA GLU A 188 12.94 35.62 -36.40
C GLU A 188 13.54 34.44 -35.62
N HIS A 189 13.28 34.37 -34.32
CA HIS A 189 13.79 33.33 -33.42
C HIS A 189 12.68 32.76 -32.55
N VAL A 190 12.60 31.43 -32.49
CA VAL A 190 11.63 30.70 -31.66
C VAL A 190 12.39 29.79 -30.70
N LEU A 191 12.12 29.93 -29.41
CA LEU A 191 12.58 29.00 -28.38
C LEU A 191 11.39 28.17 -27.90
N VAL A 192 11.47 26.85 -28.05
CA VAL A 192 10.44 25.92 -27.61
C VAL A 192 10.80 25.37 -26.24
N ILE A 193 9.91 25.58 -25.27
CA ILE A 193 9.99 24.95 -23.95
C ILE A 193 8.88 23.92 -23.88
N ALA A 194 9.23 22.64 -23.96
CA ALA A 194 8.28 21.54 -23.92
C ALA A 194 8.86 20.33 -23.17
N PRO A 195 8.01 19.51 -22.51
CA PRO A 195 8.42 18.20 -22.04
C PRO A 195 9.00 17.34 -23.18
N GLU A 196 9.97 16.46 -22.88
CA GLU A 196 10.64 15.62 -23.89
C GLU A 196 9.70 14.81 -24.79
N LYS A 197 8.49 14.50 -24.31
CA LYS A 197 7.49 13.68 -25.02
C LYS A 197 6.23 14.47 -25.39
N ALA A 198 6.30 15.80 -25.42
CA ALA A 198 5.17 16.60 -25.84
C ALA A 198 4.85 16.34 -27.31
N ALA A 199 3.60 16.00 -27.62
CA ALA A 199 3.17 15.76 -29.00
C ALA A 199 3.50 16.97 -29.91
N GLY A 200 3.27 18.19 -29.42
CA GLY A 200 3.56 19.42 -30.16
C GLY A 200 5.05 19.74 -30.35
N LEU A 201 5.96 19.10 -29.62
CA LEU A 201 7.40 19.22 -29.90
C LEU A 201 7.75 18.51 -31.21
N GLY A 202 7.11 17.37 -31.48
CA GLY A 202 7.31 16.62 -32.72
C GLY A 202 6.82 17.39 -33.94
N ASP A 203 5.66 18.03 -33.84
CA ASP A 203 5.10 18.88 -34.91
C ASP A 203 6.04 20.06 -35.20
N PHE A 204 6.54 20.73 -34.16
CA PHE A 204 7.48 21.84 -34.34
C PHE A 204 8.81 21.38 -34.97
N GLN A 205 9.34 20.21 -34.60
CA GLN A 205 10.57 19.68 -35.20
C GLN A 205 10.41 19.26 -36.67
N ALA A 206 9.19 18.91 -37.09
CA ALA A 206 8.91 18.50 -38.47
C ALA A 206 8.67 19.70 -39.41
N ASP A 207 8.03 20.75 -38.90
CA ASP A 207 7.49 21.84 -39.71
C ASP A 207 8.22 23.20 -39.56
N ALA A 208 9.06 23.38 -38.54
CA ALA A 208 9.85 24.61 -38.33
C ALA A 208 11.25 24.55 -38.97
#